data_AF-A0A2P4Y6C6-F1
#
_entry.id   AF-A0A2P4Y6C6-F1
#
_cell.length_a   1.000
_cell.length_b   1.000
_cell.length_c   1.000
_cell.angle_alpha   90.00
_cell.angle_beta   90.00
_cell.angle_gamma   90.00
#
_symmetry.space_group_name_H-M   'P 1'
#
loop_
_entity.id
_entity.type
_entity.pdbx_description
1 polymer ?
#
loop_
_entity_poly.entity_id
_entity_poly.type
_entity_poly.pdbx_seq_one_letter_code
_entity_poly.pdbx_strand_id
1 'polypeptide(L)'
;MKNADLNVLGHLAPDDFKYARDMIIQMVLATDMAKHFEDVALFKTNILSAALDEGAVLVKNIGDKKLLLKMILHTCDVSNPAKERETMLRWTDRVVEEFFVQGDMEKHLGLPVSPFMDRDTIVLKKMQVGFADFIVSPLFSVWAQILVNVNSSAYRMLLANREFWASLSEDFKPHMIKDVIRELGVRQKRDTLAQSTIAEEPISPRSRRSVTNMLLGTDDG
;
A
#
# COMPACT_ATOMS: atom_id res chain seq x y z
N MET A 1 -7.18 9.78 -26.70
CA MET A 1 -6.63 8.74 -27.59
C MET A 1 -7.04 9.10 -29.01
N LYS A 2 -6.08 9.26 -29.95
CA LYS A 2 -6.39 9.72 -31.32
C LYS A 2 -6.87 8.59 -32.24
N ASN A 3 -6.46 7.36 -31.95
CA ASN A 3 -6.96 6.17 -32.63
C ASN A 3 -8.35 5.83 -32.08
N ALA A 4 -9.35 5.77 -32.96
CA ALA A 4 -10.73 5.46 -32.62
C ALA A 4 -10.87 4.05 -32.03
N ASP A 5 -10.15 3.07 -32.56
CA ASP A 5 -10.19 1.67 -32.12
C ASP A 5 -9.59 1.47 -30.72
N LEU A 6 -8.83 2.46 -30.24
CA LEU A 6 -8.21 2.46 -28.91
C LEU A 6 -8.84 3.48 -27.96
N ASN A 7 -9.91 4.17 -28.37
CA ASN A 7 -10.50 5.23 -27.57
C ASN A 7 -11.55 4.68 -26.59
N VAL A 8 -11.09 4.19 -25.43
CA VAL A 8 -11.98 3.66 -24.37
C VAL A 8 -12.97 4.71 -23.82
N LEU A 9 -12.74 6.00 -24.09
CA LEU A 9 -13.63 7.11 -23.70
C LEU A 9 -14.47 7.62 -24.88
N GLY A 10 -14.45 6.95 -26.03
CA GLY A 10 -15.05 7.43 -27.28
C GLY A 10 -16.58 7.52 -27.29
N HIS A 11 -17.24 6.81 -26.37
CA HIS A 11 -18.70 6.82 -26.22
C HIS A 11 -19.21 7.81 -25.17
N LEU A 12 -18.32 8.56 -24.51
CA LEU A 12 -18.75 9.62 -23.57
C LEU A 12 -19.33 10.82 -24.33
N ALA A 13 -20.33 11.45 -23.74
CA ALA A 13 -20.80 12.74 -24.23
C ALA A 13 -19.67 13.79 -24.18
N PRO A 14 -19.68 14.84 -25.03
CA PRO A 14 -18.60 15.81 -25.09
C PRO A 14 -18.21 16.43 -23.74
N ASP A 15 -19.20 16.75 -22.90
CA ASP A 15 -18.97 17.34 -21.58
C ASP A 15 -18.40 16.32 -20.58
N ASP A 16 -18.88 15.08 -20.59
CA ASP A 16 -18.35 13.98 -19.77
C ASP A 16 -16.91 13.66 -20.16
N PHE A 17 -16.60 13.66 -21.44
CA PHE A 17 -15.24 13.48 -21.94
C PHE A 17 -14.32 14.60 -21.44
N LYS A 18 -14.77 15.85 -21.54
CA LYS A 18 -14.00 17.02 -21.06
C LYS A 18 -13.76 16.92 -19.55
N TYR A 19 -14.78 16.54 -18.79
CA TYR A 19 -14.70 16.34 -17.34
C TYR A 19 -13.74 15.21 -16.97
N ALA A 20 -13.88 14.04 -17.59
CA ALA A 20 -13.01 12.88 -17.35
C ALA A 20 -11.56 13.19 -17.71
N ARG A 21 -11.34 13.87 -18.85
CA ARG A 21 -10.01 14.31 -19.27
C ARG A 21 -9.38 15.26 -18.26
N ASP A 22 -10.11 16.27 -17.80
CA ASP A 22 -9.62 17.20 -16.76
C ASP A 22 -9.23 16.42 -15.50
N MET A 23 -10.11 15.53 -15.01
CA MET A 23 -9.83 14.73 -13.82
C MET A 23 -8.58 13.86 -13.97
N ILE A 24 -8.44 13.14 -15.09
CA ILE A 24 -7.27 12.29 -15.36
C ILE A 24 -5.99 13.11 -15.37
N ILE A 25 -6.00 14.27 -16.04
CA ILE A 25 -4.83 15.17 -16.07
C ILE A 25 -4.45 15.59 -14.64
N GLN A 26 -5.42 16.04 -13.85
CA GLN A 26 -5.17 16.49 -12.48
C GLN A 26 -4.66 15.35 -11.58
N MET A 27 -5.18 14.13 -11.74
CA MET A 27 -4.73 12.96 -10.99
C MET A 27 -3.29 12.56 -11.37
N VAL A 28 -2.94 12.55 -12.66
CA VAL A 28 -1.57 12.25 -13.11
C VAL A 28 -0.59 13.32 -12.63
N LEU A 29 -0.96 14.61 -12.69
CA LEU A 29 -0.09 15.67 -12.17
C LEU A 29 0.10 15.58 -10.64
N ALA A 30 -0.86 14.98 -9.93
CA ALA A 30 -0.79 14.79 -8.49
C ALA A 30 0.22 13.72 -8.05
N THR A 31 0.67 12.84 -8.95
CA THR A 31 1.65 11.79 -8.60
C THR A 31 3.06 12.36 -8.47
N ASP A 32 3.28 13.62 -8.84
CA ASP A 32 4.56 14.29 -8.66
C ASP A 32 4.89 14.49 -7.18
N MET A 33 6.01 13.89 -6.74
CA MET A 33 6.52 14.00 -5.38
C MET A 33 6.86 15.43 -4.95
N ALA A 34 7.09 16.36 -5.88
CA ALA A 34 7.30 17.77 -5.57
C ALA A 34 6.07 18.43 -4.89
N LYS A 35 4.87 17.89 -5.14
CA LYS A 35 3.61 18.37 -4.55
C LYS A 35 3.15 17.58 -3.33
N HIS A 36 3.84 16.49 -3.00
CA HIS A 36 3.42 15.56 -1.94
C HIS A 36 3.08 16.25 -0.62
N PHE A 37 3.98 17.08 -0.07
CA PHE A 37 3.77 17.69 1.24
C PHE A 37 2.63 18.73 1.25
N GLU A 38 2.52 19.51 0.17
CA GLU A 38 1.44 20.49 -0.03
C GLU A 38 0.09 19.77 -0.10
N ASP A 39 -0.02 18.73 -0.92
CA ASP A 39 -1.24 17.95 -1.10
C ASP A 39 -1.64 17.17 0.16
N VAL A 40 -0.68 16.59 0.90
CA VAL A 40 -0.95 15.94 2.20
C VAL A 40 -1.46 16.94 3.23
N ALA A 41 -0.92 18.16 3.26
CA ALA A 41 -1.39 19.21 4.17
C ALA A 41 -2.83 19.61 3.83
N LEU A 42 -3.14 19.85 2.56
CA LEU A 42 -4.50 20.13 2.10
C LEU A 42 -5.46 18.99 2.42
N PHE A 43 -5.01 17.74 2.27
CA PHE A 43 -5.81 16.56 2.59
C PHE A 43 -6.16 16.49 4.08
N LYS A 44 -5.20 16.80 4.96
CA LYS A 44 -5.44 16.90 6.40
C LYS A 44 -6.46 18.00 6.73
N THR A 45 -6.27 19.20 6.19
CA THR A 45 -7.12 20.36 6.53
C THR A 45 -8.53 20.22 5.99
N ASN A 46 -8.70 19.74 4.75
CA ASN A 46 -9.99 19.81 4.07
C ASN A 46 -10.80 18.52 4.20
N ILE A 47 -10.15 17.35 4.19
CA ILE A 47 -10.86 16.06 4.21
C ILE A 47 -10.83 15.43 5.61
N LEU A 48 -9.65 15.31 6.24
CA LEU A 48 -9.57 14.68 7.56
C LEU A 48 -10.36 15.45 8.62
N SER A 49 -10.15 16.77 8.73
CA SER A 49 -10.88 17.59 9.71
C SER A 49 -12.40 17.48 9.53
N ALA A 50 -12.90 17.60 8.31
CA ALA A 50 -14.33 17.43 8.02
C ALA A 50 -14.84 16.03 8.37
N ALA A 51 -14.06 14.99 8.04
CA ALA A 51 -14.45 13.61 8.33
C ALA A 51 -14.52 13.29 9.83
N LEU A 52 -13.65 13.92 10.64
CA LEU A 52 -13.67 13.78 12.10
C LEU A 52 -14.86 14.50 12.71
N ASP A 53 -15.18 15.70 12.24
CA ASP A 53 -16.32 16.49 12.73
C ASP A 53 -17.66 15.83 12.40
N GLU A 54 -17.76 15.23 11.21
CA GLU A 54 -19.01 14.65 10.67
C GLU A 54 -19.14 13.14 10.93
N GLY A 55 -18.08 12.48 11.39
CA GLY A 55 -18.01 11.03 11.58
C GLY A 55 -17.99 10.23 10.27
N ALA A 56 -17.90 10.88 9.11
CA ALA A 56 -17.86 10.25 7.79
C ALA A 56 -17.18 11.17 6.76
N VAL A 57 -16.59 10.58 5.71
CA VAL A 57 -16.06 11.35 4.57
C VAL A 57 -17.22 11.84 3.72
N LEU A 58 -17.51 13.15 3.77
CA LEU A 58 -18.49 13.77 2.89
C LEU A 58 -17.80 14.56 1.78
N VAL A 59 -18.12 14.23 0.53
CA VAL A 59 -17.68 14.99 -0.65
C VAL A 59 -18.71 16.07 -0.92
N LYS A 60 -18.45 17.30 -0.47
CA LYS A 60 -19.44 18.39 -0.51
C LYS A 60 -19.38 19.18 -1.81
N ASN A 61 -18.19 19.31 -2.39
CA ASN A 61 -17.99 20.08 -3.61
C ASN A 61 -17.02 19.36 -4.57
N ILE A 62 -16.89 19.92 -5.78
CA ILE A 62 -16.02 19.35 -6.82
C ILE A 62 -14.53 19.39 -6.44
N GLY A 63 -14.10 20.37 -5.64
CA GLY A 63 -12.75 20.47 -5.11
C GLY A 63 -12.43 19.32 -4.16
N ASP A 64 -13.34 18.98 -3.23
CA ASP A 64 -13.18 17.84 -2.33
C ASP A 64 -13.06 16.53 -3.13
N LYS A 65 -13.92 16.36 -4.15
CA LYS A 65 -13.87 15.19 -5.04
C LYS A 65 -12.53 15.09 -5.75
N LYS A 66 -12.02 16.20 -6.30
CA LYS A 66 -10.73 16.27 -6.98
C LYS A 66 -9.60 15.92 -6.03
N LEU A 67 -9.54 16.55 -4.87
CA LEU A 67 -8.51 16.30 -3.86
C LEU A 67 -8.53 14.84 -3.41
N LEU A 68 -9.71 14.28 -3.11
CA LEU A 68 -9.83 12.89 -2.70
C LEU A 68 -9.30 11.93 -3.77
N LEU A 69 -9.67 12.12 -5.04
CA LEU A 69 -9.19 11.27 -6.14
C LEU A 69 -7.68 11.41 -6.37
N LYS A 70 -7.14 12.64 -6.32
CA LYS A 70 -5.68 12.89 -6.35
C LYS A 70 -4.99 12.08 -5.25
N MET A 71 -5.47 12.18 -4.01
CA MET A 71 -4.85 11.53 -2.87
C MET A 71 -4.98 10.01 -2.92
N ILE A 72 -6.08 9.46 -3.45
CA ILE A 72 -6.21 8.02 -3.65
C ILE A 72 -5.13 7.52 -4.62
N LEU A 73 -5.01 8.16 -5.80
CA LEU A 73 -4.03 7.74 -6.79
C LEU A 73 -2.59 7.90 -6.28
N HIS A 74 -2.29 9.03 -5.64
CA HIS A 74 -0.97 9.27 -5.06
C HIS A 74 -0.60 8.24 -3.99
N THR A 75 -1.55 7.91 -3.10
CA THR A 75 -1.35 6.82 -2.11
C THR A 75 -1.08 5.48 -2.79
N CYS A 76 -1.80 5.16 -3.87
CA CYS A 76 -1.56 3.93 -4.62
C CYS A 76 -0.13 3.89 -5.18
N ASP A 77 0.37 5.01 -5.71
CA ASP A 77 1.71 5.12 -6.29
C ASP A 77 2.81 4.88 -5.24
N VAL A 78 2.67 5.46 -4.05
CA VAL A 78 3.65 5.29 -2.95
C VAL A 78 3.33 4.12 -2.01
N SER A 79 2.41 3.22 -2.38
CA SER A 79 1.88 2.19 -1.47
C SER A 79 2.83 1.02 -1.17
N ASN A 80 3.95 0.90 -1.87
CA ASN A 80 4.84 -0.27 -1.79
C ASN A 80 5.26 -0.64 -0.36
N PRO A 81 5.67 0.30 0.51
CA PRO A 81 6.04 -0.03 1.89
C PRO A 81 4.89 -0.57 2.75
N ALA A 82 3.63 -0.33 2.35
CA ALA A 82 2.44 -0.80 3.03
C ALA A 82 1.93 -2.17 2.53
N LYS A 83 2.59 -2.78 1.54
CA LYS A 83 2.25 -4.12 1.02
C LYS A 83 2.82 -5.22 1.92
N GLU A 84 2.35 -6.45 1.74
CA GLU A 84 2.96 -7.61 2.38
C GLU A 84 4.47 -7.65 2.13
N ARG A 85 5.23 -8.13 3.12
CA ARG A 85 6.70 -8.01 3.15
C ARG A 85 7.37 -8.52 1.88
N GLU A 86 6.95 -9.66 1.35
CA GLU A 86 7.52 -10.20 0.12
C GLU A 86 7.30 -9.24 -1.07
N THR A 87 6.09 -8.70 -1.21
CA THR A 87 5.75 -7.75 -2.27
C THR A 87 6.54 -6.45 -2.10
N MET A 88 6.62 -5.93 -0.88
CA MET A 88 7.41 -4.75 -0.55
C MET A 88 8.88 -4.95 -0.96
N LEU A 89 9.50 -6.07 -0.57
CA LEU A 89 10.89 -6.39 -0.91
C LEU A 89 11.12 -6.49 -2.42
N ARG A 90 10.20 -7.11 -3.17
CA ARG A 90 10.29 -7.20 -4.64
C ARG A 90 10.24 -5.83 -5.30
N TRP A 91 9.43 -4.90 -4.79
CA TRP A 91 9.39 -3.53 -5.28
C TRP A 91 10.65 -2.74 -4.90
N THR A 92 11.17 -2.94 -3.68
CA THR A 92 12.44 -2.34 -3.27
C THR A 92 13.59 -2.77 -4.18
N ASP A 93 13.71 -4.07 -4.50
CA ASP A 93 14.75 -4.59 -5.42
C ASP A 93 14.68 -3.90 -6.79
N ARG A 94 13.48 -3.73 -7.34
CA ARG A 94 13.25 -3.07 -8.65
C ARG A 94 13.61 -1.60 -8.64
N VAL A 95 13.16 -0.84 -7.64
CA VAL A 95 13.43 0.60 -7.54
C VAL A 95 14.91 0.86 -7.34
N VAL A 96 15.58 0.05 -6.53
CA VAL A 96 17.02 0.19 -6.30
C VAL A 96 17.82 -0.13 -7.56
N GLU A 97 17.45 -1.16 -8.31
CA GLU A 97 18.09 -1.46 -9.60
C GLU A 97 17.92 -0.29 -10.59
N GLU A 98 16.72 0.28 -10.69
CA GLU A 98 16.47 1.45 -11.54
C GLU A 98 17.33 2.65 -11.13
N PHE A 99 17.43 2.94 -9.83
CA PHE A 99 18.29 3.99 -9.30
C PHE A 99 19.76 3.75 -9.65
N PHE A 100 20.25 2.52 -9.56
CA PHE A 100 21.63 2.23 -9.92
C PHE A 100 21.90 2.38 -11.41
N VAL A 101 20.96 2.00 -12.27
CA VAL A 101 21.08 2.23 -13.71
C VAL A 101 21.19 3.73 -14.00
N GLN A 102 20.40 4.57 -13.32
CA GLN A 102 20.52 6.02 -13.44
C GLN A 102 21.88 6.52 -12.92
N GLY A 103 22.30 6.09 -11.73
CA GLY A 103 23.57 6.53 -11.14
C GLY A 103 24.78 6.14 -11.97
N ASP A 104 24.79 4.95 -12.58
CA ASP A 104 25.84 4.53 -13.50
C ASP A 104 25.87 5.40 -14.77
N MET A 105 24.70 5.79 -15.29
CA MET A 105 24.60 6.71 -16.42
C MET A 105 25.11 8.12 -16.05
N GLU A 106 24.77 8.62 -14.86
CA GLU A 106 25.28 9.89 -14.34
C GLU A 106 26.81 9.87 -14.22
N LYS A 107 27.40 8.80 -13.66
CA LYS A 107 28.86 8.59 -13.61
C LYS A 107 29.48 8.58 -15.01
N HIS A 108 28.88 7.86 -15.95
CA HIS A 108 29.38 7.76 -17.33
C HIS A 108 29.38 9.12 -18.06
N LEU A 109 28.37 9.95 -17.80
CA LEU A 109 28.24 11.29 -18.36
C LEU A 109 29.10 12.34 -17.61
N GLY A 110 29.79 11.97 -16.54
CA GLY A 110 30.57 12.89 -15.70
C GLY A 110 29.70 13.84 -14.87
N LEU A 111 28.44 13.46 -14.60
CA LEU A 111 27.53 14.22 -13.76
C LEU A 111 27.67 13.80 -12.28
N PRO A 112 27.35 14.69 -11.32
CA PRO A 112 27.19 14.30 -9.93
C PRO A 112 26.12 13.22 -9.79
N VAL A 113 26.44 12.14 -9.09
CA VAL A 113 25.48 11.04 -8.86
C VAL A 113 24.40 11.49 -7.90
N SER A 114 23.15 11.25 -8.28
CA SER A 114 21.97 11.58 -7.51
C SER A 114 21.94 10.81 -6.17
N PRO A 115 21.36 11.39 -5.11
CA PRO A 115 21.26 10.73 -3.81
C PRO A 115 20.64 9.32 -3.91
N PHE A 116 21.23 8.35 -3.19
CA PHE A 116 20.84 6.94 -3.16
C PHE A 116 21.06 6.14 -4.46
N MET A 117 21.48 6.78 -5.55
CA MET A 117 21.66 6.13 -6.85
C MET A 117 23.05 5.52 -7.04
N ASP A 118 23.95 5.71 -6.07
CA ASP A 118 25.27 5.10 -6.10
C ASP A 118 25.28 3.74 -5.38
N ARG A 119 25.47 2.67 -6.16
CA ARG A 119 25.58 1.29 -5.67
C ARG A 119 26.75 1.06 -4.70
N ASP A 120 27.77 1.92 -4.73
CA ASP A 120 28.96 1.79 -3.89
C ASP A 120 28.75 2.39 -2.48
N THR A 121 27.85 3.36 -2.35
CA THR A 121 27.68 4.15 -1.11
C THR A 121 26.29 4.06 -0.49
N ILE A 122 25.34 3.41 -1.16
CA ILE A 122 23.97 3.27 -0.65
C ILE A 122 23.92 2.62 0.75
N VAL A 123 23.08 3.20 1.61
CA VAL A 123 22.66 2.59 2.88
C VAL A 123 21.17 2.27 2.78
N LEU A 124 20.86 1.06 2.32
CA LEU A 124 19.50 0.65 1.94
C LEU A 124 18.51 0.80 3.11
N LYS A 125 18.91 0.37 4.31
CA LYS A 125 18.14 0.55 5.54
C LYS A 125 17.70 2.00 5.73
N LYS A 126 18.65 2.94 5.66
CA LYS A 126 18.38 4.37 5.88
C LYS A 126 17.44 4.93 4.81
N MET A 127 17.62 4.53 3.56
CA MET A 127 16.73 4.93 2.46
C MET A 127 15.29 4.44 2.70
N GLN A 128 15.10 3.15 3.01
CA GLN A 128 13.77 2.57 3.18
C GLN A 128 13.06 3.09 4.45
N VAL A 129 13.77 3.18 5.58
CA VAL A 129 13.22 3.76 6.82
C VAL A 129 12.87 5.24 6.61
N GLY A 130 13.76 6.02 5.99
CA GLY A 130 13.51 7.44 5.70
C GLY A 130 12.28 7.64 4.81
N PHE A 131 12.16 6.86 3.73
CA PHE A 131 10.99 6.94 2.86
C PHE A 131 9.69 6.58 3.59
N ALA A 132 9.71 5.53 4.42
CA ALA A 132 8.56 5.17 5.24
C ALA A 132 8.19 6.25 6.26
N ASP A 133 9.17 6.83 6.96
CA ASP A 133 8.93 7.79 8.04
C ASP A 133 8.49 9.18 7.53
N PHE A 134 9.08 9.65 6.43
CA PHE A 134 8.86 11.02 5.96
C PHE A 134 7.83 11.14 4.84
N ILE A 135 7.58 10.08 4.07
CA ILE A 135 6.65 10.12 2.93
C ILE A 135 5.40 9.27 3.22
N VAL A 136 5.60 7.98 3.43
CA VAL A 136 4.47 7.04 3.37
C VAL A 136 3.66 7.04 4.66
N SER A 137 4.29 7.03 5.83
CA SER A 137 3.58 7.00 7.12
C SER A 137 2.75 8.26 7.38
N PRO A 138 3.22 9.50 7.11
CA PRO A 138 2.40 10.69 7.26
C PRO A 138 1.13 10.63 6.40
N LEU A 139 1.22 10.17 5.15
CA LEU A 139 0.06 10.01 4.26
C LEU A 139 -0.89 8.90 4.73
N PHE A 140 -0.37 7.70 5.01
CA PHE A 140 -1.20 6.58 5.47
C PHE A 140 -1.84 6.84 6.85
N SER A 141 -1.21 7.64 7.71
CA SER A 141 -1.79 8.04 8.99
C SER A 141 -3.07 8.86 8.84
N VAL A 142 -3.19 9.65 7.77
CA VAL A 142 -4.41 10.39 7.45
C VAL A 142 -5.49 9.41 7.03
N TRP A 143 -5.19 8.50 6.11
CA TRP A 143 -6.12 7.47 5.67
C TRP A 143 -6.56 6.54 6.81
N ALA A 144 -5.66 6.19 7.72
CA ALA A 144 -5.95 5.33 8.87
C ALA A 144 -6.87 5.98 9.92
N GLN A 145 -6.95 7.30 9.96
CA GLN A 145 -7.91 8.01 10.82
C GLN A 145 -9.30 8.07 10.19
N ILE A 146 -9.36 8.06 8.85
CA ILE A 146 -10.59 8.20 8.09
C ILE A 146 -11.24 6.83 7.80
N LEU A 147 -10.42 5.81 7.56
CA LEU A 147 -10.84 4.49 7.06
C LEU A 147 -10.31 3.38 7.96
N VAL A 148 -11.22 2.73 8.69
CA VAL A 148 -10.90 1.66 9.66
C VAL A 148 -10.18 0.48 8.99
N ASN A 149 -10.57 0.11 7.77
CA ASN A 149 -9.91 -0.95 7.00
C ASN A 149 -8.45 -0.60 6.64
N VAL A 150 -8.16 0.66 6.33
CA VAL A 150 -6.76 1.10 6.08
C VAL A 150 -5.96 1.04 7.37
N ASN A 151 -6.56 1.45 8.50
CA ASN A 151 -5.94 1.36 9.82
C ASN A 151 -5.57 -0.08 10.20
N SER A 152 -6.53 -1.00 10.10
CA SER A 152 -6.38 -2.37 10.56
C SER A 152 -5.52 -3.25 9.65
N SER A 153 -5.29 -2.83 8.40
CA SER A 153 -4.50 -3.58 7.42
C SER A 153 -3.24 -2.82 6.97
N ALA A 154 -3.36 -2.00 5.93
CA ALA A 154 -2.22 -1.42 5.22
C ALA A 154 -1.34 -0.53 6.12
N TYR A 155 -1.93 0.26 7.02
CA TYR A 155 -1.14 1.10 7.92
C TYR A 155 -0.36 0.27 8.95
N ARG A 156 -0.96 -0.77 9.53
CA ARG A 156 -0.23 -1.71 10.41
C ARG A 156 0.89 -2.45 9.67
N MET A 157 0.64 -2.86 8.42
CA MET A 157 1.65 -3.51 7.58
C MET A 157 2.82 -2.56 7.28
N LEU A 158 2.53 -1.30 6.98
CA LEU A 158 3.54 -0.25 6.80
C LEU A 158 4.45 -0.12 8.03
N LEU A 159 3.86 0.00 9.22
CA LEU A 159 4.63 0.12 10.47
C LEU A 159 5.49 -1.13 10.73
N ALA A 160 4.93 -2.33 10.48
CA ALA A 160 5.66 -3.58 10.63
C ALA A 160 6.82 -3.75 9.62
N ASN A 161 6.66 -3.26 8.39
CA ASN A 161 7.71 -3.27 7.38
C ASN A 161 8.79 -2.22 7.66
N ARG A 162 8.40 -1.05 8.15
CA ARG A 162 9.33 -0.02 8.62
C ARG A 162 10.20 -0.57 9.75
N GLU A 163 9.60 -1.25 10.72
CA GLU A 163 10.34 -1.86 11.83
C GLU A 163 11.25 -3.01 11.36
N PHE A 164 10.78 -3.82 10.43
CA PHE A 164 11.62 -4.82 9.77
C PHE A 164 12.90 -4.18 9.19
N TRP A 165 12.78 -3.10 8.41
CA TRP A 165 13.95 -2.39 7.90
C TRP A 165 14.82 -1.81 9.02
N ALA A 166 14.22 -1.24 10.06
CA ALA A 166 14.94 -0.67 11.20
C ALA A 166 15.76 -1.72 11.97
N SER A 167 15.30 -2.97 12.01
CA SER A 167 15.99 -4.10 12.66
C SER A 167 17.17 -4.68 11.87
N LEU A 168 17.29 -4.39 10.58
CA LEU A 168 18.41 -4.89 9.76
C LEU A 168 19.72 -4.16 10.11
N SER A 169 20.86 -4.79 9.81
CA SER A 169 22.17 -4.15 9.88
C SER A 169 22.29 -3.04 8.83
N GLU A 170 23.12 -2.03 9.09
CA GLU A 170 23.50 -1.02 8.08
C GLU A 170 24.28 -1.63 6.91
N ASP A 171 24.94 -2.77 7.15
CA ASP A 171 25.66 -3.53 6.12
C ASP A 171 24.73 -4.32 5.19
N PHE A 172 23.42 -4.35 5.45
CA PHE A 172 22.47 -5.04 4.59
C PHE A 172 22.47 -4.39 3.18
N LYS A 173 22.86 -5.18 2.18
CA LYS A 173 22.99 -4.72 0.79
C LYS A 173 21.82 -5.16 -0.09
N PRO A 174 21.53 -4.43 -1.18
CA PRO A 174 20.41 -4.75 -2.08
C PRO A 174 20.41 -6.19 -2.61
N HIS A 175 21.58 -6.75 -2.97
CA HIS A 175 21.67 -8.12 -3.47
C HIS A 175 21.15 -9.18 -2.47
N MET A 176 21.14 -8.87 -1.17
CA MET A 176 20.66 -9.76 -0.11
C MET A 176 19.13 -9.84 -0.05
N ILE A 177 18.39 -8.92 -0.70
CA ILE A 177 16.92 -8.93 -0.72
C ILE A 177 16.38 -10.27 -1.26
N LYS A 178 17.03 -10.82 -2.29
CA LYS A 178 16.61 -12.06 -2.95
C LYS A 178 16.70 -13.27 -2.01
N ASP A 179 17.66 -13.28 -1.10
CA ASP A 179 17.81 -14.33 -0.10
C ASP A 179 16.71 -14.23 0.96
N VAL A 180 16.41 -13.02 1.44
CA VAL A 180 15.29 -12.78 2.37
C VAL A 180 13.95 -13.22 1.76
N ILE A 181 13.69 -12.88 0.49
CA ILE A 181 12.47 -13.32 -0.22
C ILE A 181 12.40 -14.85 -0.27
N ARG A 182 13.51 -15.52 -0.57
CA ARG A 182 13.57 -16.99 -0.64
C ARG A 182 13.26 -17.62 0.73
N GLU A 183 13.82 -17.08 1.81
CA GLU A 183 13.58 -17.55 3.17
C GLU A 183 12.11 -17.37 3.60
N LEU A 184 11.50 -16.22 3.26
CA LEU A 184 10.09 -15.97 3.53
C LEU A 184 9.18 -16.99 2.82
N GLY A 185 9.46 -17.30 1.56
CA GLY A 185 8.70 -18.31 0.80
C GLY A 185 8.83 -19.72 1.38
N VAL A 186 9.99 -20.08 1.94
CA VAL A 186 10.19 -21.38 2.63
C VAL A 186 9.39 -21.42 3.93
N ARG A 187 9.38 -20.33 4.72
CA ARG A 187 8.61 -20.25 5.97
C ARG A 187 7.10 -20.38 5.71
N GLN A 188 6.58 -19.64 4.74
CA GLN A 188 5.16 -19.73 4.37
C GLN A 188 4.75 -21.16 3.99
N LYS A 189 5.56 -21.85 3.16
CA LYS A 189 5.29 -23.25 2.79
C LYS A 189 5.28 -24.18 4.00
N ARG A 190 6.18 -24.00 4.96
CA ARG A 190 6.20 -24.79 6.22
C ARG A 190 4.96 -24.53 7.05
N ASP A 191 4.55 -23.28 7.20
CA ASP A 191 3.39 -22.90 7.99
C ASP A 191 2.09 -23.45 7.37
N THR A 192 1.97 -23.42 6.04
CA THR A 192 0.84 -24.05 5.32
C THR A 192 0.81 -25.56 5.53
N LEU A 193 1.97 -26.23 5.47
CA LEU A 193 2.07 -27.68 5.67
C LEU A 193 1.76 -28.08 7.13
N ALA A 194 2.17 -27.26 8.10
CA ALA A 194 1.86 -27.47 9.50
C ALA A 194 0.35 -27.31 9.76
N GLN A 195 -0.29 -26.31 9.16
CA GLN A 195 -1.74 -26.09 9.27
C GLN A 195 -2.55 -27.21 8.60
N SER A 196 -2.10 -27.73 7.45
CA SER A 196 -2.77 -28.87 6.80
C SER A 196 -2.62 -30.17 7.60
N THR A 197 -1.49 -30.37 8.27
CA THR A 197 -1.25 -31.58 9.09
C THR A 197 -2.07 -31.56 10.39
N ILE A 198 -2.30 -30.38 10.98
CA ILE A 198 -3.15 -30.21 12.18
C ILE A 198 -4.64 -30.40 11.84
N ALA A 199 -5.06 -30.09 10.62
CA ALA A 199 -6.45 -30.29 10.17
C ALA A 199 -6.82 -31.78 9.91
N GLU A 200 -5.83 -32.69 9.90
CA GLU A 200 -6.01 -34.13 9.65
C GLU A 200 -5.95 -35.00 10.92
N GLU A 201 -6.27 -34.48 12.11
CA GLU A 201 -6.49 -35.36 13.27
C GLU A 201 -7.77 -36.21 13.08
N PRO A 202 -7.70 -37.55 13.22
CA PRO A 202 -8.86 -38.40 13.00
C PRO A 202 -9.87 -38.22 14.13
N ILE A 203 -11.12 -37.91 13.76
CA ILE A 203 -12.27 -37.89 14.67
C ILE A 203 -12.40 -39.29 15.29
N SER A 204 -12.04 -39.40 16.58
CA SER A 204 -12.24 -40.61 17.38
C SER A 204 -13.74 -40.91 17.53
N PRO A 205 -14.21 -42.14 17.27
CA PRO A 205 -15.62 -42.46 17.37
C PRO A 205 -15.99 -42.70 18.84
N ARG A 206 -16.37 -41.64 19.56
CA ARG A 206 -17.00 -41.79 20.88
C ARG A 206 -18.48 -41.40 20.86
N SER A 207 -19.29 -42.46 20.96
CA SER A 207 -20.57 -42.52 21.68
C SER A 207 -21.71 -41.64 21.13
N ARG A 208 -22.58 -42.26 20.32
CA ARG A 208 -23.99 -41.85 20.21
C ARG A 208 -24.62 -41.81 21.61
N ARG A 209 -24.85 -40.63 22.17
CA ARG A 209 -25.87 -40.43 23.19
C ARG A 209 -27.06 -39.75 22.56
N SER A 210 -28.20 -40.46 22.65
CA SER A 210 -29.54 -40.03 22.30
C SER A 210 -29.86 -38.70 22.97
N VAL A 211 -30.20 -37.68 22.20
CA VAL A 211 -30.87 -36.49 22.72
C VAL A 211 -32.35 -36.67 22.44
N THR A 212 -33.05 -37.26 23.42
CA THR A 212 -34.50 -37.25 23.49
C THR A 212 -34.92 -35.89 24.05
N ASN A 213 -35.70 -35.17 23.25
CA ASN A 213 -36.66 -34.10 23.58
C ASN A 213 -36.29 -33.06 24.63
N MET A 214 -36.17 -31.80 24.18
CA MET A 214 -36.77 -30.67 24.91
C MET A 214 -37.16 -29.54 23.95
N LEU A 215 -38.42 -29.11 24.10
CA LEU A 215 -38.99 -27.78 23.82
C LEU A 215 -39.61 -27.49 22.44
N LEU A 216 -40.90 -27.85 22.33
CA LEU A 216 -42.02 -27.00 21.87
C LEU A 216 -43.16 -27.35 22.85
N GLY A 217 -43.72 -26.51 23.72
CA GLY A 217 -44.23 -25.15 23.55
C GLY A 217 -45.77 -25.24 23.51
N THR A 218 -46.47 -24.71 24.53
CA THR A 218 -47.72 -23.92 24.47
C THR A 218 -48.36 -23.73 25.85
N ASP A 219 -48.97 -22.56 25.99
CA ASP A 219 -49.77 -22.01 27.09
C ASP A 219 -50.88 -22.91 27.64
N ASP A 220 -51.22 -22.72 28.93
CA ASP A 220 -52.54 -22.27 29.41
C ASP A 220 -52.62 -22.41 30.95
N GLY A 221 -53.00 -21.32 31.65
CA GLY A 221 -53.33 -21.31 33.08
C GLY A 221 -52.90 -20.06 33.84
#